data_AF-A0A5K1J5Q5-F1
#
_entry.id   AF-A0A5K1J5Q5-F1
#
_cell.length_a   1.000
_cell.length_b   1.000
_cell.length_c   1.000
_cell.angle_alpha   90.00
_cell.angle_beta   90.00
_cell.angle_gamma   90.00
#
_symmetry.space_group_name_H-M   'P 1'
#
loop_
_entity.id
_entity.type
_entity.pdbx_description
1 polymer ?
#
loop_
_entity_poly.entity_id
_entity_poly.type
_entity_poly.pdbx_seq_one_letter_code
_entity_poly.pdbx_strand_id
1 'polypeptide(L)'
;MSPRCPHCGWQLVPWVHDDTFLQGEAWRESLGRYERFVRERSDGRVLLLELGVGEITPGIITLPFWSMTAKLPDAHLLSVNISGGSAPLQLGSKGIWPQLK
;
A
#
# COMPACT_ATOMS: atom_id res chain seq x y z
N MET A 1 -28.92 18.86 -6.22
CA MET A 1 -29.60 17.55 -6.07
C MET A 1 -28.50 16.51 -5.95
N SER A 2 -28.44 15.74 -4.85
CA SER A 2 -27.39 14.73 -4.65
C SER A 2 -27.78 13.42 -5.34
N PRO A 3 -26.82 12.69 -5.95
CA PRO A 3 -27.13 11.44 -6.63
C PRO A 3 -27.66 10.39 -5.64
N ARG A 4 -28.60 9.56 -6.10
CA ARG A 4 -29.28 8.53 -5.29
C ARG A 4 -29.14 7.16 -5.93
N CYS A 5 -29.10 6.12 -5.10
CA CYS A 5 -29.09 4.74 -5.55
C CYS A 5 -30.41 4.41 -6.29
N PRO A 6 -30.36 3.87 -7.52
CA PRO A 6 -31.57 3.52 -8.25
C PRO A 6 -32.32 2.33 -7.65
N HIS A 7 -31.67 1.52 -6.81
CA HIS A 7 -32.28 0.33 -6.20
C HIS A 7 -33.01 0.61 -4.88
N CYS A 8 -32.45 1.49 -4.03
CA CYS A 8 -33.01 1.76 -2.69
C CYS A 8 -33.29 3.24 -2.40
N GLY A 9 -32.92 4.17 -3.29
CA GLY A 9 -33.15 5.60 -3.12
C GLY A 9 -32.22 6.31 -2.12
N TRP A 10 -31.32 5.58 -1.46
CA TRP A 10 -30.34 6.14 -0.52
C TRP A 10 -29.38 7.09 -1.23
N GLN A 11 -28.87 8.08 -0.50
CA GLN A 11 -27.88 9.02 -1.02
C GLN A 11 -26.58 8.29 -1.35
N LEU A 12 -26.04 8.49 -2.55
CA LEU A 12 -24.73 7.96 -2.91
C LEU A 12 -23.64 8.77 -2.21
N VAL A 13 -22.59 8.08 -1.80
CA VAL A 13 -21.38 8.64 -1.20
C VAL A 13 -20.19 8.36 -2.12
N PRO A 14 -19.12 9.17 -2.06
CA PRO A 14 -17.88 8.87 -2.77
C PRO A 14 -17.35 7.48 -2.38
N TRP A 15 -16.75 6.78 -3.35
CA TRP A 15 -16.11 5.48 -3.08
C TRP A 15 -14.71 5.71 -2.49
N VAL A 16 -14.67 6.00 -1.20
CA VAL A 16 -13.45 6.25 -0.41
C VAL A 16 -13.38 5.29 0.77
N HIS A 17 -12.17 5.06 1.29
CA HIS A 17 -11.94 4.10 2.36
C HIS A 17 -12.35 4.66 3.74
N ASP A 18 -13.66 4.67 4.02
CA ASP A 18 -14.28 4.97 5.31
C ASP A 18 -15.13 3.80 5.83
N ASP A 19 -15.91 4.01 6.89
CA ASP A 19 -16.76 2.98 7.50
C ASP A 19 -17.89 2.48 6.57
N THR A 20 -18.12 3.16 5.45
CA THR A 20 -19.11 2.81 4.42
C THR A 20 -18.47 2.24 3.16
N PHE A 21 -17.15 2.03 3.14
CA PHE A 21 -16.42 1.56 1.97
C PHE A 21 -16.89 0.19 1.48
N LEU A 22 -17.44 0.18 0.26
CA LEU A 22 -17.93 -1.04 -0.36
C LEU A 22 -16.81 -1.78 -1.09
N GLN A 23 -16.47 -2.97 -0.59
CA GLN A 23 -15.52 -3.89 -1.20
C GLN A 23 -16.20 -4.81 -2.23
N GLY A 24 -16.69 -4.21 -3.31
CA GLY A 24 -17.36 -4.92 -4.41
C GLY A 24 -16.45 -5.90 -5.16
N GLU A 25 -17.00 -6.55 -6.19
CA GLU A 25 -16.30 -7.58 -6.97
C GLU A 25 -14.96 -7.08 -7.54
N ALA A 26 -14.94 -5.94 -8.24
CA ALA A 26 -13.72 -5.39 -8.82
C ALA A 26 -12.60 -5.10 -7.79
N TRP A 27 -12.98 -4.67 -6.58
CA TRP A 27 -12.04 -4.47 -5.48
C TRP A 27 -11.46 -5.81 -5.01
N ARG A 28 -12.32 -6.79 -4.75
CA ARG A 28 -11.92 -8.12 -4.28
C ARG A 28 -11.04 -8.84 -5.30
N GLU A 29 -11.35 -8.73 -6.58
CA GLU A 29 -10.49 -9.26 -7.65
C GLU A 29 -9.11 -8.60 -7.67
N SER A 30 -9.06 -7.28 -7.51
CA SER A 30 -7.80 -6.53 -7.48
C SER A 30 -6.96 -6.91 -6.26
N LEU A 31 -7.58 -7.04 -5.10
CA LEU A 31 -6.95 -7.52 -3.88
C LEU A 31 -6.40 -8.94 -4.08
N GLY A 32 -7.18 -9.85 -4.65
CA GLY A 32 -6.75 -11.22 -4.93
C GLY A 32 -5.56 -11.29 -5.90
N ARG A 33 -5.51 -10.40 -6.91
CA ARG A 33 -4.33 -10.29 -7.79
C ARG A 33 -3.09 -9.81 -7.03
N TYR A 34 -3.24 -8.83 -6.16
CA TYR A 34 -2.15 -8.32 -5.32
C TYR A 34 -1.62 -9.39 -4.36
N GLU A 35 -2.49 -10.05 -3.61
CA GLU A 35 -2.11 -11.12 -2.68
C GLU A 35 -1.42 -12.29 -3.38
N ARG A 36 -1.93 -12.69 -4.56
CA ARG A 36 -1.30 -13.72 -5.38
C ARG A 36 0.10 -13.31 -5.81
N PHE A 37 0.28 -12.08 -6.30
CA PHE A 37 1.58 -11.58 -6.71
C PHE A 37 2.60 -11.60 -5.56
N VAL A 38 2.19 -11.13 -4.38
CA VAL A 38 3.04 -11.14 -3.18
C VAL A 38 3.45 -12.57 -2.81
N ARG A 39 2.50 -13.50 -2.79
CA ARG A 39 2.75 -14.91 -2.47
C ARG A 39 3.68 -15.59 -3.48
N GLU A 40 3.49 -15.36 -4.77
CA GLU A 40 4.30 -15.99 -5.82
C GLU A 40 5.74 -15.46 -5.89
N ARG A 41 6.01 -14.29 -5.30
CA ARG A 41 7.32 -13.63 -5.33
C ARG A 41 8.05 -13.66 -3.99
N SER A 42 7.46 -14.21 -2.92
CA SER A 42 8.01 -14.16 -1.56
C SER A 42 9.39 -14.82 -1.41
N ASP A 43 9.66 -15.86 -2.20
CA ASP A 43 10.92 -16.63 -2.12
C ASP A 43 12.00 -16.10 -3.07
N GLY A 44 11.68 -15.06 -3.86
CA GLY A 44 12.60 -14.45 -4.82
C GLY A 44 13.29 -13.19 -4.29
N ARG A 45 14.06 -12.56 -5.18
CA ARG A 45 14.57 -11.20 -4.98
C ARG A 45 13.47 -10.18 -5.20
N VAL A 46 13.12 -9.43 -4.17
CA VAL A 46 12.01 -8.46 -4.18
C VAL A 46 12.54 -7.06 -3.89
N LEU A 47 12.19 -6.12 -4.74
CA LEU A 47 12.31 -4.70 -4.45
C LEU A 47 10.90 -4.15 -4.15
N LEU A 48 10.71 -3.68 -2.94
CA LEU A 48 9.55 -2.91 -2.52
C LEU A 48 9.86 -1.44 -2.78
N LEU A 49 9.07 -0.78 -3.63
CA LEU A 49 9.29 0.59 -4.04
C LEU A 49 8.16 1.48 -3.55
N GLU A 50 8.46 2.38 -2.61
CA GLU A 50 7.57 3.45 -2.19
C GLU A 50 7.89 4.71 -3.01
N LEU A 51 6.87 5.25 -3.69
CA LEU A 51 6.99 6.49 -4.46
C LEU A 51 6.02 7.53 -3.91
N GLY A 52 6.54 8.59 -3.30
CA GLY A 52 5.73 9.68 -2.75
C GLY A 52 4.77 9.25 -1.63
N VAL A 53 5.07 8.12 -0.96
CA VAL A 53 4.26 7.63 0.16
C VAL A 53 4.59 8.48 1.39
N GLY A 54 3.56 9.04 2.00
CA GLY A 54 3.66 9.82 3.23
C GLY A 54 2.93 9.18 4.40
N GLU A 55 2.87 9.90 5.51
CA GLU A 55 2.47 9.34 6.82
C GLU A 55 0.95 9.34 7.09
N ILE A 56 0.10 9.71 6.13
CA ILE A 56 -1.34 9.87 6.37
C ILE A 56 -2.04 8.52 6.61
N THR A 57 -1.68 7.49 5.83
CA THR A 57 -2.29 6.15 5.91
C THR A 57 -1.22 5.06 5.86
N PRO A 58 -0.33 4.99 6.88
CA PRO A 58 0.84 4.10 6.87
C PRO A 58 0.44 2.62 6.82
N GLY A 59 -0.79 2.29 7.26
CA GLY A 59 -1.33 0.92 7.19
C GLY A 59 -1.58 0.37 5.77
N ILE A 60 -1.65 1.23 4.75
CA ILE A 60 -1.94 0.78 3.37
C ILE A 60 -0.67 0.32 2.63
N ILE A 61 0.45 1.04 2.79
CA ILE A 61 1.70 0.75 2.07
C ILE A 61 2.88 0.58 3.04
N THR A 62 3.20 1.61 3.83
CA THR A 62 4.42 1.69 4.64
C THR A 62 4.58 0.52 5.60
N LEU A 63 3.60 0.27 6.47
CA LEU A 63 3.68 -0.80 7.48
C LEU A 63 3.68 -2.20 6.85
N PRO A 64 2.83 -2.51 5.83
CA PRO A 64 2.95 -3.75 5.09
C PRO A 64 4.34 -3.95 4.47
N PHE A 65 4.90 -2.94 3.81
CA PHE A 65 6.20 -3.05 3.14
C PHE A 65 7.33 -3.25 4.15
N TRP A 66 7.29 -2.60 5.30
CA TRP A 66 8.24 -2.83 6.38
C TRP A 66 8.15 -4.27 6.89
N SER A 67 6.92 -4.76 7.12
CA SER A 67 6.69 -6.15 7.55
C SER A 67 7.22 -7.15 6.52
N MET A 68 6.99 -6.90 5.24
CA MET A 68 7.49 -7.74 4.15
C MET A 68 9.01 -7.70 4.06
N THR A 69 9.64 -6.53 4.13
CA THR A 69 11.10 -6.37 4.11
C THR A 69 11.78 -7.14 5.24
N ALA A 70 11.16 -7.14 6.43
CA ALA A 70 11.64 -7.88 7.59
C ALA A 70 11.46 -9.40 7.46
N LYS A 71 10.34 -9.86 6.88
CA LYS A 71 9.98 -11.29 6.82
C LYS A 71 10.53 -12.02 5.61
N LEU A 72 10.61 -11.34 4.46
CA LEU A 72 11.05 -11.96 3.21
C LEU A 72 12.58 -12.08 3.21
N PRO A 73 13.11 -13.23 2.76
CA PRO A 73 14.54 -13.53 2.87
C PRO A 73 15.40 -12.51 2.12
N ASP A 74 15.05 -12.21 0.86
CA ASP A 74 15.79 -11.33 -0.05
C ASP A 74 14.92 -10.18 -0.57
N ALA A 75 14.36 -9.40 0.38
CA ALA A 75 13.61 -8.19 0.09
C ALA A 75 14.36 -6.92 0.53
N HIS A 76 14.28 -5.90 -0.31
CA HIS A 76 14.80 -4.56 -0.06
C HIS A 76 13.68 -3.54 -0.24
N LEU A 77 13.70 -2.48 0.56
CA LEU A 77 12.77 -1.36 0.47
C LEU A 77 13.51 -0.11 0.00
N LEU A 78 13.04 0.47 -1.08
CA LEU A 78 13.46 1.78 -1.59
C LEU A 78 12.31 2.76 -1.46
N SER A 79 12.51 3.84 -0.72
CA SER A 79 11.51 4.89 -0.53
C SER A 79 11.99 6.20 -1.14
N VAL A 80 11.29 6.65 -2.18
CA VAL A 80 11.60 7.87 -2.93
C VAL A 80 10.55 8.91 -2.62
N ASN A 81 10.93 9.95 -1.87
CA ASN A 81 10.03 11.05 -1.52
C ASN A 81 10.76 12.40 -1.56
N ILE A 82 10.10 13.41 -2.14
CA ILE A 82 10.62 14.79 -2.28
C ILE A 82 10.72 15.46 -0.90
N SER A 83 9.84 15.13 0.04
CA SER A 83 9.90 15.66 1.40
C SER A 83 11.10 15.14 2.21
N GLY A 84 11.89 14.22 1.64
CA GLY A 84 12.92 13.49 2.36
C GLY A 84 12.33 12.47 3.33
N GLY A 85 13.21 11.76 4.02
CA GLY A 85 12.89 10.75 5.01
C GLY A 85 14.13 10.01 5.50
N SER A 86 13.95 9.14 6.49
CA SER A 86 14.99 8.25 6.99
C SER A 86 14.47 6.82 7.11
N ALA A 87 15.36 5.87 6.84
CA ALA A 87 15.03 4.47 7.01
C ALA A 87 14.76 4.16 8.49
N PRO A 88 13.69 3.41 8.81
CA PRO A 88 13.50 2.88 10.16
C PRO A 88 14.64 1.94 10.52
N LEU A 89 15.13 2.05 11.76
CA LEU A 89 16.30 1.29 12.24
C LEU A 89 16.12 -0.23 12.10
N GLN A 90 14.88 -0.71 12.22
CA GLN A 90 14.49 -2.12 12.16
C GLN A 90 14.74 -2.75 10.78
N LEU A 91 14.83 -1.95 9.71
CA LEU A 91 15.10 -2.46 8.38
C LEU A 91 16.61 -2.57 8.07
N GLY A 92 17.47 -2.00 8.91
CA GLY A 92 18.92 -2.08 8.77
C GLY A 92 19.38 -1.77 7.35
N SER A 93 20.23 -2.63 6.79
CA SER A 93 20.75 -2.49 5.42
C SER A 93 19.73 -2.78 4.31
N LYS A 94 18.54 -3.30 4.63
CA LYS A 94 17.48 -3.56 3.64
C LYS A 94 16.69 -2.32 3.27
N GLY A 95 16.80 -1.23 4.04
CA GLY A 95 16.10 0.04 3.81
C GLY A 95 16.97 1.08 3.11
N ILE A 96 16.46 1.68 2.03
CA ILE A 96 17.15 2.68 1.20
C ILE A 96 16.28 3.94 1.07
N TRP A 97 16.79 5.07 1.54
CA TRP A 97 16.13 6.39 1.49
C TRP A 97 17.07 7.42 0.84
N PRO A 98 17.07 7.54 -0.50
CA PRO A 98 17.89 8.55 -1.17
C PRO A 98 17.45 9.96 -0.80
N GLN A 99 18.42 10.85 -0.62
CA GLN A 99 18.17 12.29 -0.51
C GLN A 99 18.05 12.87 -1.92
N LEU A 100 16.85 13.31 -2.28
CA LEU A 100 16.60 13.99 -3.54
C LEU A 100 17.07 15.45 -3.41
N LYS A 101 17.89 15.90 -4.36
CA LYS A 101 18.37 17.28 -4.43
C LYS A 101 17.37 18.17 -5.17
#